data_AF-A0A7K2NXG5-F1
#
_entry.id   AF-A0A7K2NXG5-F1
#
_cell.length_a   1.000
_cell.length_b   1.000
_cell.length_c   1.000
_cell.angle_alpha   90.00
_cell.angle_beta   90.00
_cell.angle_gamma   90.00
#
_symmetry.space_group_name_H-M   'P 1'
#
loop_
_entity.id
_entity.type
_entity.pdbx_description
1 polymer ?
#
loop_
_entity_poly.entity_id
_entity_poly.type
_entity_poly.pdbx_seq_one_letter_code
_entity_poly.pdbx_strand_id
1 'polypeptide(L)'
;MSVLRVGNASGFYGDRFDAMREMLADGPLDVLTGDYLAELTMLILGRDRLKNPDAGYARTFLRQLEECLGLAHERGVKIVANAGGLNPAGL
;
A
#
# COMPACT_ATOMS: atom_id res chain seq x y z
N MET A 1 26.09 -12.32 -3.68
CA MET A 1 24.70 -11.83 -3.56
C MET A 1 24.76 -10.36 -3.22
N SER A 2 24.07 -9.50 -3.98
CA SER A 2 23.88 -8.10 -3.58
C SER A 2 22.89 -8.02 -2.41
N VAL A 3 23.05 -7.02 -1.55
CA VAL A 3 22.12 -6.74 -0.45
C VAL A 3 20.75 -6.35 -1.03
N LEU A 4 19.67 -6.94 -0.51
CA LEU A 4 18.29 -6.55 -0.80
C LEU A 4 17.75 -5.65 0.32
N ARG A 5 17.30 -4.44 -0.02
CA ARG A 5 16.76 -3.45 0.91
C ARG A 5 15.24 -3.40 0.80
N VAL A 6 14.58 -3.74 1.90
CA VAL A 6 13.12 -3.80 2.00
C VAL A 6 12.65 -2.76 3.00
N GLY A 7 11.72 -1.92 2.58
CA GLY A 7 11.08 -0.89 3.40
C GLY A 7 9.58 -1.17 3.55
N ASN A 8 8.94 -0.46 4.46
CA ASN A 8 7.50 -0.52 4.67
C ASN A 8 6.93 0.89 4.81
N ALA A 9 5.79 1.16 4.16
CA ALA A 9 5.11 2.46 4.18
C ALA A 9 3.78 2.45 4.95
N SER A 10 3.35 1.30 5.50
CA SER A 10 2.06 1.18 6.18
C SER A 10 1.97 -0.10 7.01
N GLY A 11 1.41 0.02 8.22
CA GLY A 11 0.94 -1.11 9.04
C GLY A 11 -0.58 -1.27 9.13
N PHE A 12 -1.37 -0.31 8.61
CA PHE A 12 -2.84 -0.36 8.63
C PHE A 12 -3.47 0.66 7.66
N TYR A 13 -4.77 0.52 7.37
CA TYR A 13 -5.52 1.54 6.62
C TYR A 13 -5.60 2.84 7.43
N GLY A 14 -4.97 3.88 6.87
CA GLY A 14 -5.03 5.24 7.42
C GLY A 14 -3.76 5.61 8.16
N ASP A 15 -2.73 4.78 8.07
CA ASP A 15 -1.36 5.12 8.42
C ASP A 15 -0.87 6.34 7.63
N ARG A 16 0.33 6.83 7.96
CA ARG A 16 0.94 8.03 7.42
C ARG A 16 0.98 8.02 5.90
N PHE A 17 0.16 8.89 5.30
CA PHE A 17 -0.04 8.95 3.85
C PHE A 17 1.27 9.23 3.08
N ASP A 18 2.09 10.17 3.57
CA ASP A 18 3.33 10.60 2.90
C ASP A 18 4.48 9.57 2.97
N ALA A 19 4.34 8.50 3.76
CA ALA A 19 5.40 7.52 3.99
C ALA A 19 5.88 6.84 2.70
N MET A 20 4.98 6.54 1.76
CA MET A 20 5.36 5.94 0.48
C MET A 20 6.27 6.88 -0.32
N ARG A 21 5.93 8.17 -0.38
CA ARG A 21 6.72 9.16 -1.12
C ARG A 21 8.09 9.36 -0.50
N GLU A 22 8.16 9.49 0.82
CA GLU A 22 9.43 9.63 1.55
C GLU A 22 10.34 8.42 1.31
N MET A 23 9.82 7.20 1.47
CA MET A 23 10.58 5.97 1.28
C MET A 23 11.10 5.79 -0.15
N LEU A 24 10.42 6.34 -1.15
CA LEU A 24 10.84 6.27 -2.55
C LEU A 24 11.78 7.43 -2.95
N ALA A 25 11.63 8.59 -2.32
CA ALA A 25 12.48 9.74 -2.59
C ALA A 25 13.90 9.54 -2.02
N ASP A 26 13.98 8.90 -0.84
CA ASP A 26 15.20 8.82 -0.04
C ASP A 26 15.86 7.44 -0.06
N GLY A 27 17.16 7.44 -0.35
CA GLY A 27 18.03 6.28 -0.18
C GLY A 27 17.84 5.13 -1.19
N PRO A 28 18.74 4.13 -1.15
CA PRO A 28 18.60 2.93 -1.98
C PRO A 28 17.52 2.01 -1.40
N LEU A 29 16.47 1.74 -2.18
CA LEU A 29 15.38 0.84 -1.82
C LEU A 29 15.09 -0.11 -3.00
N ASP A 30 14.97 -1.41 -2.74
CA ASP A 30 14.70 -2.40 -3.78
C ASP A 30 13.22 -2.83 -3.77
N VAL A 31 12.62 -2.89 -2.58
CA VAL A 31 11.22 -3.29 -2.38
C VAL A 31 10.57 -2.38 -1.35
N LEU A 32 9.40 -1.83 -1.68
CA LEU A 32 8.53 -1.14 -0.75
C LEU A 32 7.30 -2.00 -0.45
N THR A 33 7.05 -2.23 0.83
CA THR A 33 5.90 -2.99 1.31
C THR A 33 4.83 -2.09 1.92
N GLY A 34 3.59 -2.56 1.97
CA GLY A 34 2.51 -1.94 2.75
C GLY A 34 1.55 -3.00 3.27
N ASP A 35 1.29 -2.98 4.58
CA ASP A 35 0.36 -3.88 5.25
C ASP A 35 -0.95 -3.17 5.60
N TYR A 36 -2.06 -3.76 5.14
CA TYR A 36 -3.42 -3.25 5.29
C TYR A 36 -4.36 -4.33 5.82
N LEU A 37 -3.86 -5.37 6.50
CA LEU A 37 -4.70 -6.43 7.07
C LEU A 37 -4.77 -6.42 8.61
N ALA A 38 -4.32 -5.33 9.24
CA ALA A 38 -4.52 -5.13 10.68
C ALA A 38 -6.02 -5.24 11.07
N GLU A 39 -6.30 -5.70 12.30
CA GLU A 39 -7.65 -5.99 12.78
C GLU A 39 -8.65 -4.85 12.54
N LEU A 40 -8.29 -3.62 12.89
CA LEU A 40 -9.12 -2.43 12.65
C LEU A 40 -9.38 -2.20 11.16
N THR A 41 -8.37 -2.45 10.31
CA THR A 41 -8.52 -2.33 8.86
C THR A 41 -9.56 -3.31 8.35
N MET A 42 -9.52 -4.57 8.80
CA MET A 42 -10.47 -5.58 8.37
C MET A 42 -11.91 -5.20 8.73
N LEU A 43 -12.15 -4.60 9.90
CA LEU A 43 -13.45 -4.04 10.27
C LEU A 43 -13.89 -2.92 9.32
N ILE A 44 -13.01 -1.98 8.99
CA ILE A 44 -13.30 -0.86 8.08
C ILE A 44 -13.65 -1.38 6.69
N LEU A 45 -12.83 -2.27 6.13
CA LEU A 45 -13.04 -2.85 4.82
C LEU A 45 -14.32 -3.69 4.77
N GLY A 46 -14.61 -4.42 5.84
CA GLY A 46 -15.86 -5.21 5.96
C GLY A 46 -17.09 -4.31 5.93
N ARG A 47 -17.09 -3.22 6.70
CA ARG A 47 -18.18 -2.25 6.70
C ARG A 47 -18.35 -1.58 5.34
N ASP A 48 -17.26 -1.25 4.65
CA ASP A 48 -17.32 -0.64 3.32
C ASP A 48 -17.89 -1.62 2.29
N ARG A 49 -17.47 -2.89 2.33
CA ARG A 49 -17.99 -3.94 1.45
C ARG A 49 -19.47 -4.26 1.69
N LEU A 50 -19.93 -4.20 2.94
CA LEU A 50 -21.36 -4.36 3.27
C LEU A 50 -22.23 -3.24 2.68
N LYS A 51 -21.68 -2.02 2.53
CA LYS A 51 -22.38 -0.89 1.93
C LYS A 51 -22.30 -0.92 0.40
N ASN A 52 -21.17 -1.34 -0.15
CA ASN A 52 -20.94 -1.46 -1.58
C ASN A 52 -20.13 -2.75 -1.85
N PRO A 53 -20.72 -3.76 -2.51
CA PRO A 53 -20.03 -5.02 -2.83
C PRO A 53 -18.72 -4.86 -3.62
N ASP A 54 -18.57 -3.78 -4.39
CA ASP A 54 -17.37 -3.46 -5.18
C ASP A 54 -16.26 -2.79 -4.33
N ALA A 55 -16.57 -2.35 -3.11
CA ALA A 55 -15.57 -1.83 -2.18
C ALA A 55 -14.87 -2.97 -1.40
N GLY A 56 -14.14 -2.63 -0.33
CA GLY A 56 -13.45 -3.59 0.52
C GLY A 56 -11.94 -3.70 0.29
N TYR A 57 -11.36 -2.77 -0.47
CA TYR A 57 -9.92 -2.54 -0.59
C TYR A 57 -9.51 -1.20 0.03
N ALA A 58 -8.21 -1.03 0.34
CA ALA A 58 -7.67 0.16 0.97
C ALA A 58 -7.55 1.32 -0.04
N ARG A 59 -8.56 2.20 -0.11
CA ARG A 59 -8.58 3.33 -1.07
C ARG A 59 -7.41 4.31 -0.89
N THR A 60 -6.86 4.43 0.31
CA THR A 60 -5.67 5.27 0.56
C THR A 60 -4.44 4.75 -0.17
N PHE A 61 -4.28 3.43 -0.29
CA PHE A 61 -3.19 2.84 -1.08
C PHE A 61 -3.30 3.19 -2.55
N LEU A 62 -4.50 3.16 -3.13
CA LEU A 62 -4.71 3.56 -4.53
C LEU A 62 -4.29 5.01 -4.76
N ARG A 63 -4.66 5.92 -3.85
CA ARG A 63 -4.23 7.33 -3.91
C ARG A 63 -2.72 7.51 -3.74
N GLN A 64 -2.08 6.72 -2.88
CA GLN A 64 -0.62 6.72 -2.78
C GLN A 64 0.03 6.26 -4.09
N LEU A 65 -0.53 5.23 -4.76
CA LEU A 65 -0.06 4.78 -6.07
C LEU A 65 -0.24 5.85 -7.16
N GLU A 66 -1.37 6.56 -7.18
CA GLU A 66 -1.60 7.67 -8.12
C GLU A 66 -0.48 8.72 -8.02
N GLU A 67 0.01 9.00 -6.81
CA GLU A 67 1.10 9.98 -6.58
C GLU A 67 2.51 9.39 -6.78
N CYS A 68 2.71 8.11 -6.48
CA CYS A 68 4.05 7.54 -6.30
C CYS A 68 4.44 6.44 -7.30
N LEU A 69 3.52 5.90 -8.10
CA LEU A 69 3.82 4.78 -9.00
C LEU A 69 4.87 5.14 -10.04
N GLY A 70 4.83 6.36 -10.59
CA GLY A 70 5.85 6.87 -11.51
C GLY A 70 7.24 6.90 -10.86
N LEU A 71 7.33 7.45 -9.64
CA LEU A 71 8.58 7.50 -8.88
C LEU A 71 9.12 6.11 -8.55
N ALA A 72 8.26 5.18 -8.11
CA ALA A 72 8.66 3.80 -7.85
C ALA A 72 9.21 3.11 -9.11
N HIS A 73 8.56 3.34 -10.26
CA HIS A 73 9.02 2.83 -11.55
C HIS A 73 10.38 3.40 -11.95
N GLU A 74 10.56 4.72 -11.88
CA GLU A 74 11.83 5.40 -12.18
C GLU A 74 12.98 4.92 -11.30
N ARG A 75 12.70 4.63 -10.03
CA ARG A 75 13.68 4.12 -9.06
C ARG A 75 13.91 2.62 -9.16
N GLY A 76 13.12 1.89 -9.96
CA GLY A 76 13.18 0.43 -10.05
C GLY A 76 12.74 -0.30 -8.78
N VAL A 77 11.95 0.36 -7.92
CA VAL A 77 11.47 -0.20 -6.66
C VAL A 77 10.24 -1.07 -6.91
N LYS A 78 10.25 -2.31 -6.39
CA LYS A 78 9.08 -3.20 -6.44
C LYS A 78 8.11 -2.86 -5.32
N ILE A 79 6.83 -2.72 -5.64
CA ILE A 79 5.77 -2.54 -4.63
C ILE A 79 5.12 -3.89 -4.33
N VAL A 80 5.01 -4.23 -3.03
CA VAL A 80 4.34 -5.44 -2.56
C VAL A 80 3.34 -5.05 -1.47
N ALA A 81 2.05 -5.24 -1.72
CA ALA A 81 1.01 -4.86 -0.76
C ALA A 81 -0.14 -5.87 -0.74
N ASN A 82 -0.82 -5.93 0.40
CA ASN A 82 -2.07 -6.69 0.60
C ASN A 82 -3.29 -5.74 0.67
N ALA A 83 -3.17 -4.54 0.09
CA ALA A 83 -4.19 -3.48 0.08
C ALA A 83 -5.52 -3.89 -0.56
N GLY A 84 -5.54 -4.97 -1.34
CA GLY A 84 -6.76 -5.56 -1.90
C GLY A 84 -7.75 -6.01 -0.82
N GLY A 85 -7.27 -6.33 0.38
CA GLY A 85 -8.12 -6.54 1.54
C GLY A 85 -9.21 -7.60 1.33
N LEU A 86 -10.46 -7.20 1.52
CA LEU A 86 -11.64 -8.05 1.33
C LEU A 86 -12.17 -8.08 -0.11
N ASN A 87 -11.62 -7.26 -1.01
CA ASN A 87 -11.91 -7.31 -2.45
C ASN A 87 -10.64 -7.15 -3.30
N PRO A 88 -9.73 -8.15 -3.30
CA PRO A 88 -8.46 -8.03 -4.03
C PRO A 88 -8.58 -7.89 -5.55
N ALA A 89 -9.66 -8.40 -6.15
CA ALA A 89 -9.90 -8.29 -7.58
C ALA A 89 -10.51 -6.93 -8.00
N GLY A 90 -10.99 -6.15 -7.04
CA GLY A 90 -11.56 -4.81 -7.27
C GLY A 90 -10.57 -3.67 -7.06
N LEU A 91 -9.34 -3.97 -6.64
CA LEU A 91 -8.22 -3.03 -6.60
C LEU A 91 -7.43 -3.08 -7.92
#